data_AF-A0A2D8KA22-F1
#
_entry.id   AF-A0A2D8KA22-F1
#
_cell.length_a   1.000
_cell.length_b   1.000
_cell.length_c   1.000
_cell.angle_alpha   90.00
_cell.angle_beta   90.00
_cell.angle_gamma   90.00
#
_symmetry.space_group_name_H-M   'P 1'
#
loop_
_entity.id
_entity.type
_entity.pdbx_description
1 polymer ?
#
loop_
_entity_poly.entity_id
_entity_poly.type
_entity_poly.pdbx_seq_one_letter_code
_entity_poly.pdbx_strand_id
1 'polypeptide(L)'
;LSKTVLSQCSNFLVHRIQNPDDLSQIRQMTPFISDSVLKRLPSLPRQHALVFGTSVNLPTTFKVREASPRPRSDDTAVVDLWFHEEGRAADIRLAPADTAGGEPMAVNEASDDDIF
;
A
#
# COMPACT_ATOMS: atom_id res chain seq x y z
N LEU A 1 15.93 -6.45 5.92
CA LEU A 1 15.02 -7.57 5.57
C LEU A 1 15.89 -8.77 5.17
N SER A 2 15.62 -9.99 5.64
CA SER A 2 16.50 -11.14 5.42
C SER A 2 16.25 -11.81 4.06
N LYS A 3 17.33 -12.22 3.38
CA LYS A 3 17.28 -12.99 2.12
C LYS A 3 16.48 -14.29 2.27
N THR A 4 16.55 -14.94 3.42
CA THR A 4 15.83 -16.18 3.70
C THR A 4 14.31 -15.95 3.71
N VAL A 5 13.84 -14.87 4.33
CA VAL A 5 12.40 -14.55 4.40
C VAL A 5 11.87 -14.22 3.00
N LEU A 6 12.61 -13.43 2.23
CA LEU A 6 12.22 -13.08 0.87
C LEU A 6 12.25 -14.27 -0.08
N SER A 7 13.15 -15.24 0.11
CA SER A 7 13.13 -16.50 -0.66
C SER A 7 11.95 -17.42 -0.37
N GLN A 8 11.28 -17.22 0.77
CA GLN A 8 10.08 -17.97 1.14
C GLN A 8 8.80 -17.31 0.62
N CYS A 9 8.88 -16.08 0.10
CA CYS A 9 7.74 -15.39 -0.47
C CYS A 9 7.39 -15.99 -1.84
N SER A 10 6.18 -16.54 -1.97
CA SER A 10 5.69 -17.10 -3.24
C SER A 10 5.09 -16.05 -4.19
N ASN A 11 4.74 -14.87 -3.65
CA ASN A 11 4.07 -13.79 -4.36
C ASN A 11 4.76 -12.46 -4.06
N PHE A 12 4.97 -11.67 -5.11
CA PHE A 12 5.64 -10.39 -5.03
C PHE A 12 4.79 -9.30 -5.65
N LEU A 13 4.69 -8.19 -4.92
CA LEU A 13 4.11 -6.95 -5.36
C LEU A 13 5.20 -5.88 -5.35
N VAL A 14 5.69 -5.53 -6.53
CA VAL A 14 6.88 -4.69 -6.64
C VAL A 14 6.50 -3.37 -7.30
N HIS A 15 6.59 -2.30 -6.51
CA HIS A 15 6.51 -0.93 -7.00
C HIS A 15 7.82 -0.51 -7.69
N ARG A 16 7.89 0.74 -8.15
CA ARG A 16 9.10 1.29 -8.75
C ARG A 16 10.31 1.14 -7.81
N ILE A 17 11.30 0.36 -8.24
CA ILE A 17 12.62 0.23 -7.59
C ILE A 17 13.67 0.81 -8.54
N GLN A 18 14.50 1.72 -8.03
CA GLN A 18 15.58 2.35 -8.80
C GLN A 18 16.96 1.78 -8.44
N ASN A 19 17.11 1.23 -7.25
CA ASN A 19 18.38 0.69 -6.77
C ASN A 19 18.73 -0.61 -7.52
N PRO A 20 19.88 -0.69 -8.21
CA PRO A 20 20.31 -1.90 -8.92
C PRO A 20 20.57 -3.08 -7.98
N ASP A 21 20.99 -2.83 -6.74
CA ASP A 21 21.30 -3.89 -5.77
C ASP A 21 20.01 -4.61 -5.34
N ASP A 22 18.95 -3.87 -5.05
CA ASP A 22 17.63 -4.41 -4.67
C ASP A 22 17.01 -5.21 -5.82
N LEU A 23 17.17 -4.71 -7.05
CA LEU A 23 16.75 -5.39 -8.27
C LEU A 23 17.47 -6.74 -8.46
N SER A 24 18.78 -6.76 -8.21
CA SER A 24 19.59 -7.98 -8.27
C SER A 24 19.20 -8.97 -7.18
N GLN A 25 18.90 -8.49 -5.97
CA GLN A 25 18.40 -9.33 -4.88
C GLN A 25 17.07 -9.99 -5.25
N ILE A 26 16.06 -9.21 -5.69
CA ILE A 26 14.74 -9.74 -6.07
C ILE A 26 14.87 -10.77 -7.21
N ARG A 27 15.76 -10.51 -8.18
CA ARG A 27 16.08 -11.45 -9.25
C ARG A 27 16.61 -12.78 -8.71
N GLN A 28 17.54 -12.75 -7.76
CA GLN A 28 18.11 -13.97 -7.17
C GLN A 28 17.08 -14.79 -6.38
N MET A 29 16.02 -14.15 -5.90
CA MET A 29 15.00 -14.79 -5.06
C MET A 29 13.81 -15.33 -5.86
N THR A 30 13.65 -14.92 -7.12
CA THR A 30 12.49 -15.28 -7.96
C THR A 30 12.94 -16.15 -9.14
N PRO A 31 12.76 -17.48 -9.09
CA PRO A 31 13.27 -18.39 -10.13
C PRO A 31 12.48 -18.37 -11.45
N PHE A 32 11.27 -17.79 -11.47
CA PHE A 32 10.34 -17.89 -12.61
C PHE A 32 10.15 -16.59 -13.40
N ILE A 33 10.85 -15.51 -13.05
CA ILE A 33 10.71 -14.21 -13.70
C ILE A 33 11.88 -13.98 -14.66
N SER A 34 11.59 -13.44 -15.84
CA SER A 34 12.63 -13.04 -16.79
C SER A 34 13.22 -11.67 -16.43
N ASP A 35 14.52 -11.52 -16.67
CA ASP A 35 15.24 -10.25 -16.47
C ASP A 35 14.63 -9.10 -17.26
N SER A 36 13.99 -9.38 -18.40
CA SER A 36 13.31 -8.38 -19.22
C SER A 36 12.11 -7.74 -18.52
N VAL A 37 11.40 -8.50 -17.68
CA VAL A 37 10.27 -7.98 -16.90
C VAL A 37 10.78 -7.12 -15.74
N LEU A 38 11.82 -7.59 -15.05
CA LEU A 38 12.44 -6.84 -13.94
C LEU A 38 13.07 -5.51 -14.41
N LYS A 39 13.67 -5.46 -15.60
CA LYS A 39 14.20 -4.23 -16.22
C LYS A 39 13.16 -3.13 -16.44
N ARG A 40 11.85 -3.45 -16.38
CA ARG A 40 10.76 -2.47 -16.48
C ARG A 40 10.39 -1.84 -15.14
N LEU A 41 10.83 -2.41 -14.01
CA LEU A 41 10.54 -1.87 -12.67
C LEU A 41 10.99 -0.41 -12.48
N PRO A 42 12.18 0.02 -12.94
CA PRO A 42 12.63 1.40 -12.76
C PRO A 42 11.81 2.44 -13.54
N SER A 43 11.22 2.04 -14.67
CA SER A 43 10.42 2.89 -15.55
C SER A 43 8.93 2.87 -15.21
N LEU A 44 8.51 2.12 -14.18
CA LEU A 44 7.12 2.11 -13.75
C LEU A 44 6.69 3.51 -13.29
N PRO A 45 5.57 4.04 -13.83
CA PRO A 45 5.01 5.30 -13.37
C PRO A 45 4.54 5.17 -11.92
N ARG A 46 4.33 6.32 -11.26
CA ARG A 46 3.76 6.33 -9.90
C ARG A 46 2.40 5.63 -9.90
N GLN A 47 2.03 5.10 -8.74
CA GLN A 47 0.80 4.32 -8.54
C GLN A 47 0.76 2.97 -9.26
N HIS A 48 1.79 2.59 -10.03
CA HIS A 48 1.84 1.29 -10.69
C HIS A 48 2.73 0.32 -9.92
N ALA A 49 2.36 -0.96 -10.00
CA ALA A 49 3.13 -2.06 -9.45
C ALA A 49 3.14 -3.23 -10.44
N LEU A 50 4.21 -4.00 -10.42
CA LEU A 50 4.31 -5.29 -11.06
C LEU A 50 3.92 -6.36 -10.04
N VAL A 51 2.98 -7.23 -10.41
CA VAL A 51 2.66 -8.44 -9.65
C VAL A 51 3.20 -9.67 -10.37
N PHE A 52 3.84 -10.56 -9.62
CA PHE A 52 4.29 -11.86 -10.10
C PHE A 52 4.36 -12.88 -8.95
N GLY A 53 4.33 -14.16 -9.29
CA GLY A 53 4.35 -15.26 -8.32
C GLY A 53 3.24 -16.27 -8.58
N THR A 54 3.02 -17.15 -7.62
CA THR A 54 2.03 -18.24 -7.74
C THR A 54 0.57 -17.77 -7.83
N SER A 55 0.27 -16.54 -7.38
CA SER A 55 -1.08 -15.97 -7.43
C SER A 55 -1.50 -15.47 -8.82
N VAL A 56 -0.58 -15.37 -9.78
CA VAL A 56 -0.87 -14.88 -11.14
C VAL A 56 -0.22 -15.76 -12.20
N ASN A 57 -0.97 -16.10 -13.26
CA ASN A 57 -0.44 -16.93 -14.34
C ASN A 57 0.60 -16.19 -15.21
N LEU A 58 0.52 -14.86 -15.27
CA LEU A 58 1.43 -14.03 -16.04
C LEU A 58 1.81 -12.76 -15.26
N PRO A 59 3.10 -12.39 -15.22
CA PRO A 59 3.55 -11.14 -14.62
C PRO A 59 2.87 -9.95 -15.30
N THR A 60 2.12 -9.17 -14.53
CA THR A 60 1.29 -8.09 -15.05
C THR A 60 1.53 -6.81 -14.26
N THR A 61 1.56 -5.68 -14.96
CA THR A 61 1.57 -4.36 -14.33
C THR A 61 0.15 -3.88 -14.13
N PHE A 62 -0.18 -3.40 -12.94
CA PHE A 62 -1.50 -2.84 -12.63
C PHE A 62 -1.37 -1.50 -11.91
N LYS A 63 -2.45 -0.71 -11.96
CA LYS A 63 -2.59 0.54 -11.23
C LYS A 63 -3.19 0.27 -9.85
N VAL A 64 -2.47 0.65 -8.80
CA VAL A 64 -2.94 0.54 -7.41
C VAL A 64 -4.08 1.51 -7.18
N ARG A 65 -5.14 1.04 -6.52
CA ARG A 65 -6.29 1.86 -6.16
C ARG A 65 -5.91 2.94 -5.16
N GLU A 66 -6.55 4.09 -5.27
CA GLU A 66 -6.48 5.12 -4.24
C GLU A 66 -7.11 4.58 -2.95
N ALA A 67 -6.40 4.77 -1.83
CA ALA A 67 -6.91 4.42 -0.51
C ALA A 67 -7.97 5.44 -0.07
N SER A 68 -9.09 4.95 0.44
CA SER A 68 -10.16 5.74 1.06
C SER A 68 -10.52 5.10 2.40
N PRO A 69 -10.18 5.70 3.55
CA PRO A 69 -9.52 6.99 3.73
C PRO A 69 -8.05 6.97 3.28
N ARG A 70 -7.55 8.12 2.81
CA ARG A 70 -6.13 8.26 2.45
C ARG A 70 -5.27 8.04 3.70
N PRO A 71 -4.17 7.28 3.62
CA PRO A 71 -3.22 7.21 4.73
C PRO A 71 -2.73 8.63 5.05
N ARG A 72 -2.57 8.95 6.34
CA ARG A 72 -1.98 10.21 6.81
C ARG A 72 -0.47 10.20 6.49
N SER A 73 -0.16 10.28 5.20
CA SER A 73 1.17 10.28 4.60
C SER A 73 1.46 11.64 3.95
N ASP A 74 0.87 12.70 4.48
CA ASP A 74 1.32 14.04 4.16
C ASP A 74 2.63 14.27 4.92
N ASP A 75 3.65 14.76 4.21
CA ASP A 75 4.91 15.17 4.83
C ASP A 75 4.58 16.15 5.96
N THR A 76 4.90 15.73 7.18
CA THR A 76 4.79 16.55 8.37
C THR A 76 5.50 17.88 8.10
N ALA A 77 4.80 19.01 8.19
CA ALA A 77 5.38 20.34 8.02
C ALA A 77 6.37 20.61 9.16
N VAL A 78 7.61 20.12 9.01
CA VAL A 78 8.66 20.16 10.03
C VAL A 78 8.96 21.61 10.42
N VAL A 79 8.90 22.53 9.46
CA VAL A 79 9.10 23.97 9.69
C VAL A 79 8.06 24.52 10.66
N ASP A 80 6.78 24.20 10.46
CA ASP A 80 5.69 24.65 11.34
C ASP A 80 5.73 23.95 12.70
N LEU A 81 6.31 22.74 12.78
CA LEU A 81 6.41 21.97 14.03
C LEU A 81 7.66 22.30 14.88
N TRP A 82 8.77 22.66 14.26
CA TRP A 82 10.05 22.86 14.95
C TRP A 82 10.31 24.34 15.29
N PHE A 83 9.78 25.29 14.52
CA PHE A 83 9.90 26.73 14.83
C PHE A 83 8.68 27.25 15.61
N HIS A 84 8.47 26.71 16.81
CA HIS A 84 7.56 27.31 17.78
C HIS A 84 8.33 28.35 18.62
N GLU A 85 7.85 29.60 18.68
CA GLU A 85 8.27 30.57 19.69
C GLU A 85 7.99 30.00 21.10
N GLU A 86 8.95 30.15 22.02
CA GLU A 86 8.91 29.62 23.38
C GLU A 86 7.60 30.02 24.10
N GLY A 87 6.69 29.07 24.31
CA GLY A 87 5.55 29.27 25.21
C GLY A 87 4.21 28.61 24.86
N ARG A 88 4.06 27.93 23.71
CA ARG A 88 2.80 27.21 23.40
C ARG A 88 3.01 25.71 23.47
N ALA A 89 2.28 25.04 24.38
CA ALA A 89 2.23 23.59 24.43
C ALA A 89 1.85 23.05 23.05
N ALA A 90 2.73 22.24 22.45
CA ALA A 90 2.44 21.57 21.20
C ALA A 90 1.18 20.71 21.41
N ASP A 91 0.06 21.09 20.78
CA ASP A 91 -1.17 20.29 20.82
C ASP A 91 -0.99 19.09 19.87
N ILE A 92 -0.07 18.20 20.25
CA ILE A 92 0.09 16.91 19.59
C ILE A 92 -1.08 16.05 20.06
N ARG A 93 -2.23 16.21 19.41
CA ARG A 93 -3.34 15.25 19.55
C ARG A 93 -2.95 13.96 18.84
N LEU A 94 -2.25 13.10 19.57
CA LEU A 94 -2.26 11.67 19.33
C LEU A 94 -3.68 11.19 19.62
N ALA A 95 -4.56 11.29 18.62
CA ALA A 95 -5.86 10.63 18.70
C ALA A 95 -5.61 9.13 18.89
N PRO A 96 -6.18 8.49 19.93
CA PRO A 96 -6.09 7.05 20.05
C PRO A 96 -6.82 6.42 18.87
N ALA A 97 -6.14 5.48 18.21
CA ALA A 97 -6.79 4.60 17.26
C ALA A 97 -7.88 3.78 17.99
N ASP A 98 -8.96 3.53 17.27
CA ASP A 98 -10.11 2.68 17.60
C ASP A 98 -11.27 3.31 18.38
N THR A 99 -12.30 3.68 17.62
CA THR A 99 -13.67 3.29 17.97
C THR A 99 -14.27 2.61 16.75
N ALA A 100 -14.22 1.28 16.78
CA ALA A 100 -15.06 0.44 15.94
C ALA A 100 -16.54 0.61 16.34
N GLY A 101 -17.43 0.53 15.35
CA GLY A 101 -18.79 0.05 15.54
C GLY A 101 -19.89 1.11 15.54
N GLY A 102 -20.74 1.06 14.52
CA GLY A 102 -22.09 1.64 14.55
C GLY A 102 -22.48 2.31 13.25
N GLU A 103 -22.84 1.53 12.23
CA GLU A 103 -23.76 2.05 11.22
C GLU A 103 -25.09 2.40 11.89
N PRO A 104 -25.70 3.58 11.65
CA PRO A 104 -27.13 3.71 11.84
C PRO A 104 -27.81 3.07 10.62
N MET A 105 -28.15 1.79 10.77
CA MET A 105 -29.10 1.11 9.90
C MET A 105 -30.42 1.90 9.99
N ALA A 106 -30.84 2.51 8.87
CA ALA A 106 -32.11 3.21 8.76
C ALA A 106 -33.26 2.24 9.05
N VAL A 107 -34.18 2.70 9.90
CA VAL A 107 -35.38 1.98 10.32
C VAL A 107 -36.37 1.89 9.15
N ASN A 108 -36.64 0.65 8.76
CA ASN A 108 -37.88 0.04 8.24
C ASN A 108 -39.03 0.98 7.79
N GLU A 109 -39.38 0.93 6.50
CA GLU A 109 -40.77 1.02 6.05
C GLU A 109 -41.16 -0.32 5.43
N ALA A 110 -42.08 -1.01 6.09
CA ALA A 110 -42.76 -2.16 5.56
C ALA A 110 -43.69 -1.72 4.42
N SER A 111 -43.61 -2.42 3.30
CA SER A 111 -44.79 -2.69 2.50
C SER A 111 -44.72 -4.16 2.10
N ASP A 112 -45.63 -4.90 2.73
CA ASP A 112 -46.23 -6.14 2.25
C ASP A 112 -46.50 -6.03 0.74
N ASP A 113 -46.13 -7.06 -0.01
CA ASP A 113 -47.01 -7.73 -0.97
C ASP A 113 -46.17 -8.69 -1.84
N ASP A 114 -46.33 -9.98 -1.54
CA ASP A 114 -46.69 -11.02 -2.51
C ASP A 114 -45.80 -11.24 -3.76
N ILE A 115 -45.10 -12.39 -3.80
CA ILE A 115 -45.44 -13.56 -4.66
C ILE A 115 -44.23 -14.50 -4.88
N PHE A 116 -44.55 -15.79 -4.72
CA PHE A 116 -43.94 -17.03 -5.20
C PHE A 116 -42.69 -16.97 -6.09
#